data_AF-A0A928FDK2-F1
#
_entry.id   AF-A0A928FDK2-F1
#
_cell.length_a   1.000
_cell.length_b   1.000
_cell.length_c   1.000
_cell.angle_alpha   90.00
_cell.angle_beta   90.00
_cell.angle_gamma   90.00
#
_symmetry.space_group_name_H-M   'P 1'
#
loop_
_entity.id
_entity.type
_entity.pdbx_description
1 polymer ?
#
loop_
_entity_poly.entity_id
_entity_poly.type
_entity_poly.pdbx_seq_one_letter_code
_entity_poly.pdbx_strand_id
1 'polypeptide(L)'
;MGFAFAFLGIIALIVLFPYIRCFFKRLKCARKIKKLCRQKGYRISKTHKLWFLGNKYDKKCDLHVETENEVFSIKLFGMPRRLSILILKENGEFFIRSYIALISSYSSFLSPINSKPKQLPVYDFKFGYRNEWDSKTQRHILLINPISMETRRQPHHGGEIVISSGDFVNGMEIYSLPRLLEDMENAQ
;
A
#
# COMPACT_ATOMS: atom_id res chain seq x y z
N MET A 1 17.18 36.57 13.15
CA MET A 1 15.99 35.70 13.35
C MET A 1 15.50 35.03 12.06
N GLY A 2 15.44 35.70 10.90
CA GLY A 2 14.92 35.11 9.65
C GLY A 2 15.65 33.85 9.15
N PHE A 3 16.99 33.77 9.30
CA PHE A 3 17.77 32.60 8.87
C PHE A 3 17.44 31.31 9.63
N ALA A 4 17.20 31.40 10.94
CA ALA A 4 16.84 30.24 11.76
C ALA A 4 15.44 29.69 11.40
N PHE A 5 14.48 30.58 11.16
CA PHE A 5 13.14 30.18 10.71
C PHE A 5 13.14 29.59 9.30
N ALA A 6 13.93 30.16 8.39
CA ALA A 6 14.11 29.60 7.05
C ALA A 6 14.74 28.19 7.11
N PHE A 7 15.77 28.00 7.93
CA PHE A 7 16.43 26.71 8.11
C PHE A 7 15.50 25.65 8.73
N LEU A 8 14.72 26.02 9.74
CA LEU A 8 13.68 25.16 10.32
C LEU A 8 12.61 24.80 9.28
N GLY A 9 12.20 25.74 8.44
CA GLY A 9 11.27 25.50 7.33
C GLY A 9 11.81 24.47 6.32
N ILE A 10 13.09 24.56 5.96
CA ILE A 10 13.75 23.61 5.05
C ILE A 10 13.82 22.22 5.69
N ILE A 11 14.23 22.11 6.96
CA ILE A 11 14.27 20.83 7.67
C ILE A 11 12.87 20.21 7.71
N ALA A 12 11.85 20.98 8.07
CA ALA A 12 10.47 20.51 8.11
C ALA A 12 10.01 20.01 6.74
N LEU A 13 10.33 20.72 5.65
CA LEU A 13 10.01 20.30 4.28
C LEU A 13 10.67 18.96 3.94
N ILE A 14 11.97 18.80 4.25
CA ILE A 14 12.72 17.56 3.96
C ILE A 14 12.12 16.37 4.73
N VAL A 15 11.78 16.57 6.01
CA VAL A 15 11.18 15.52 6.86
C VAL A 15 9.76 15.17 6.40
N LEU A 16 8.97 16.16 5.96
CA LEU A 16 7.59 15.97 5.52
C LEU A 16 7.47 15.47 4.08
N PHE A 17 8.49 15.69 3.25
CA PHE A 17 8.47 15.36 1.82
C PHE A 17 8.02 13.91 1.51
N PRO A 18 8.46 12.85 2.22
CA PRO A 18 7.98 11.49 1.98
C PRO A 18 6.46 11.34 2.21
N TYR A 19 5.91 12.05 3.19
CA TYR A 19 4.48 12.02 3.52
C TYR A 19 3.66 12.82 2.50
N ILE A 20 4.15 13.99 2.09
CA ILE A 20 3.54 14.80 1.03
C ILE A 20 3.47 14.00 -0.28
N ARG A 21 4.57 13.33 -0.65
CA ARG A 21 4.61 12.43 -1.81
C ARG A 21 3.58 11.31 -1.68
N CYS A 22 3.52 10.67 -0.51
CA CYS A 22 2.56 9.60 -0.24
C CYS A 22 1.12 10.07 -0.45
N PHE A 23 0.79 11.26 0.09
CA PHE A 23 -0.50 11.90 -0.08
C PHE A 23 -0.87 12.09 -1.57
N PHE A 24 0.00 12.72 -2.36
CA PHE A 24 -0.28 12.94 -3.79
C PHE A 24 -0.41 11.64 -4.59
N LYS A 25 0.40 10.62 -4.29
CA LYS A 25 0.32 9.30 -4.93
C LYS A 25 -0.97 8.58 -4.58
N ARG A 26 -1.43 8.69 -3.33
CA ARG A 26 -2.73 8.16 -2.89
C ARG A 26 -3.91 8.90 -3.48
N LEU A 27 -3.82 10.22 -3.62
CA LEU A 27 -4.84 11.00 -4.32
C LEU A 27 -4.93 10.60 -5.81
N LYS A 28 -3.79 10.41 -6.49
CA LYS A 28 -3.75 9.92 -7.87
C LYS A 28 -4.35 8.51 -7.99
N CYS A 29 -4.05 7.62 -7.05
CA CYS A 29 -4.64 6.28 -6.94
C CYS A 29 -6.17 6.36 -6.84
N ALA A 30 -6.67 7.16 -5.91
CA ALA A 30 -8.11 7.32 -5.72
C ALA A 30 -8.82 7.87 -6.96
N ARG A 31 -8.19 8.83 -7.66
CA ARG A 31 -8.73 9.36 -8.93
C ARG A 31 -8.78 8.28 -10.01
N LYS A 32 -7.74 7.44 -10.14
CA LYS A 32 -7.71 6.35 -11.13
C LYS A 32 -8.78 5.29 -10.86
N ILE A 33 -8.89 4.80 -9.63
CA ILE A 33 -9.92 3.83 -9.24
C ILE A 33 -11.32 4.42 -9.52
N LYS A 34 -11.60 5.64 -9.05
CA LYS A 34 -12.88 6.32 -9.31
C LYS A 34 -13.17 6.50 -10.81
N LYS A 35 -12.15 6.81 -11.61
CA LYS A 35 -12.30 6.98 -13.06
C LYS A 35 -12.72 5.65 -13.69
N LEU A 36 -12.00 4.57 -13.37
CA LEU A 36 -12.29 3.24 -13.91
C LEU A 36 -13.70 2.77 -13.52
N CYS A 37 -14.07 2.87 -12.24
CA CYS A 37 -15.41 2.48 -11.80
C CYS A 37 -16.51 3.28 -12.49
N ARG A 38 -16.31 4.58 -12.77
CA ARG A 38 -17.27 5.37 -13.54
C ARG A 38 -17.37 4.92 -15.00
N GLN A 39 -16.26 4.54 -15.62
CA GLN A 39 -16.23 4.08 -17.01
C GLN A 39 -16.89 2.72 -17.18
N LYS A 40 -16.76 1.84 -16.19
CA LYS A 40 -17.30 0.47 -16.21
C LYS A 40 -18.65 0.31 -15.50
N GLY A 41 -19.16 1.34 -14.84
CA GLY A 41 -20.40 1.27 -14.05
C GLY A 41 -20.27 0.55 -12.70
N TYR A 42 -19.04 0.27 -12.23
CA TYR A 42 -18.81 -0.39 -10.95
C TYR A 42 -19.20 0.48 -9.74
N ARG A 43 -19.65 -0.16 -8.67
CA ARG A 43 -20.07 0.52 -7.44
C ARG A 43 -18.92 0.59 -6.45
N ILE A 44 -18.61 1.80 -5.97
CA ILE A 44 -17.59 2.02 -4.92
C ILE A 44 -18.29 2.24 -3.57
N SER A 45 -18.02 1.37 -2.61
CA SER A 45 -18.44 1.51 -1.22
C SER A 45 -17.24 1.89 -0.35
N LYS A 46 -17.23 3.12 0.18
CA LYS A 46 -16.14 3.64 1.00
C LYS A 46 -16.46 3.37 2.47
N THR A 47 -15.52 2.83 3.23
CA THR A 47 -15.75 2.55 4.67
C THR A 47 -15.63 3.80 5.53
N HIS A 48 -14.92 4.82 5.06
CA HIS A 48 -14.75 6.10 5.75
C HIS A 48 -14.52 7.29 4.79
N LYS A 49 -14.68 8.53 5.29
CA LYS A 49 -14.66 9.78 4.48
C LYS A 49 -13.37 9.96 3.66
N LEU A 50 -12.21 9.70 4.28
CA LEU A 50 -10.89 9.87 3.68
C LEU A 50 -10.20 8.54 3.37
N TRP A 51 -10.95 7.58 2.83
CA TRP A 51 -10.46 6.22 2.51
C TRP A 51 -9.11 6.18 1.78
N PHE A 52 -8.83 7.13 0.89
CA PHE A 52 -7.58 7.16 0.12
C PHE A 52 -6.35 7.41 0.99
N LEU A 53 -6.52 7.94 2.20
CA LEU A 53 -5.48 8.10 3.22
C LEU A 53 -5.33 6.85 4.10
N GLY A 54 -5.96 5.73 3.73
CA GLY A 54 -6.06 4.46 4.46
C GLY A 54 -4.96 4.17 5.49
N ASN A 55 -5.38 3.77 6.68
CA ASN A 55 -4.48 3.55 7.79
C ASN A 55 -4.06 2.08 7.86
N LYS A 56 -2.79 1.78 7.59
CA LYS A 56 -2.26 0.41 7.65
C LYS A 56 -2.32 -0.24 9.03
N TYR A 57 -2.48 0.55 10.09
CA TYR A 57 -2.62 0.03 11.47
C TYR A 57 -4.09 -0.16 11.88
N ASP A 58 -5.02 0.41 11.12
CA ASP A 58 -6.44 0.16 11.35
C ASP A 58 -6.84 -1.18 10.74
N LYS A 59 -7.66 -1.95 11.45
CA LYS A 59 -8.12 -3.28 11.02
C LYS A 59 -9.13 -3.20 9.88
N LYS A 60 -9.93 -2.13 9.82
CA LYS A 60 -11.02 -2.01 8.85
C LYS A 60 -10.49 -1.93 7.42
N CYS A 61 -11.21 -2.53 6.48
CA CYS A 61 -11.01 -2.29 5.06
C CYS A 61 -11.14 -0.78 4.74
N ASP A 62 -10.45 -0.27 3.71
CA ASP A 62 -10.55 1.16 3.36
C ASP A 62 -11.67 1.41 2.32
N LEU A 63 -11.89 0.46 1.40
CA LEU A 63 -12.98 0.53 0.41
C LEU A 63 -13.32 -0.85 -0.17
N HIS A 64 -14.50 -0.94 -0.76
CA HIS A 64 -14.92 -2.05 -1.61
C HIS A 64 -15.24 -1.53 -3.00
N VAL A 65 -14.81 -2.25 -4.04
CA VAL A 65 -15.32 -2.08 -5.40
C VAL A 65 -16.09 -3.32 -5.77
N GLU A 66 -17.34 -3.11 -6.14
CA GLU A 66 -18.25 -4.15 -6.57
C GLU A 66 -18.36 -4.12 -8.11
N THR A 67 -18.06 -5.25 -8.73
CA THR A 67 -18.31 -5.55 -10.15
C THR A 67 -19.54 -6.47 -10.26
N GLU A 68 -19.80 -7.05 -11.43
CA GLU A 68 -20.92 -7.97 -11.62
C GLU A 68 -20.72 -9.24 -10.78
N ASN A 69 -19.55 -9.88 -10.93
CA ASN A 69 -19.26 -11.17 -10.30
C ASN A 69 -18.32 -11.10 -9.09
N GLU A 70 -17.63 -9.98 -8.87
CA GLU A 70 -16.57 -9.88 -7.87
C GLU A 70 -16.72 -8.67 -6.94
N VAL A 71 -16.15 -8.80 -5.74
CA VAL A 71 -16.02 -7.71 -4.77
C VAL A 71 -14.56 -7.59 -4.35
N PHE A 72 -13.94 -6.49 -4.78
CA PHE A 72 -12.58 -6.09 -4.45
C PHE A 72 -12.58 -5.34 -3.12
N SER A 73 -12.27 -6.04 -2.03
CA SER A 73 -12.11 -5.47 -0.69
C SER A 73 -10.66 -5.03 -0.51
N ILE A 74 -10.42 -3.71 -0.54
CA ILE A 74 -9.10 -3.12 -0.68
C ILE A 74 -8.66 -2.41 0.62
N LYS A 75 -7.50 -2.84 1.14
CA LYS A 75 -6.76 -2.18 2.21
C LYS A 75 -5.52 -1.48 1.65
N LEU A 76 -5.35 -0.20 1.94
CA LEU A 76 -4.24 0.62 1.44
C LEU A 76 -3.03 0.55 2.37
N PHE A 77 -1.94 -0.01 1.86
CA PHE A 77 -0.66 -0.04 2.55
C PHE A 77 0.29 1.03 1.99
N GLY A 78 0.74 1.95 2.86
CA GLY A 78 1.55 3.10 2.46
C GLY A 78 3.04 2.92 2.74
N MET A 79 3.87 3.06 1.71
CA MET A 79 5.34 3.06 1.79
C MET A 79 5.91 4.47 1.52
N PRO A 80 6.17 5.29 2.56
CA PRO A 80 6.52 6.70 2.37
C PRO A 80 7.84 6.91 1.61
N ARG A 81 8.81 5.98 1.73
CA ARG A 81 10.14 6.10 1.13
C ARG A 81 10.24 5.25 -0.14
N ARG A 82 10.74 5.86 -1.24
CA ARG A 82 10.94 5.17 -2.52
C ARG A 82 12.00 4.08 -2.41
N LEU A 83 13.16 4.39 -1.84
CA LEU A 83 14.30 3.49 -1.67
C LEU A 83 14.14 2.60 -0.43
N SER A 84 13.01 1.92 -0.37
CA SER A 84 12.74 0.95 0.67
C SER A 84 12.23 -0.35 0.06
N ILE A 85 12.39 -1.44 0.80
CA ILE A 85 11.80 -2.74 0.52
C ILE A 85 10.82 -3.02 1.67
N LEU A 86 9.61 -3.44 1.32
CA LEU A 86 8.66 -3.98 2.29
C LEU A 86 8.90 -5.48 2.40
N ILE A 87 9.19 -5.97 3.61
CA ILE A 87 9.31 -7.40 3.88
C ILE A 87 8.10 -7.81 4.72
N LEU A 88 7.28 -8.70 4.17
CA LEU A 88 6.16 -9.35 4.84
C LEU A 88 6.60 -10.73 5.33
N LYS A 89 6.41 -11.02 6.60
CA LYS A 89 6.69 -12.33 7.17
C LYS A 89 5.40 -13.16 7.25
N GLU A 90 5.54 -14.48 7.14
CA GLU A 90 4.42 -15.42 7.26
C GLU A 90 3.80 -15.43 8.66
N ASN A 91 4.56 -15.07 9.69
CA ASN A 91 4.06 -14.91 11.06
C ASN A 91 3.16 -13.67 11.27
N GLY A 92 2.80 -12.96 10.20
CA GLY A 92 2.00 -11.74 10.25
C GLY A 92 2.80 -10.46 10.49
N GLU A 93 4.09 -10.53 10.80
CA GLU A 93 4.90 -9.33 10.97
C GLU A 93 5.31 -8.71 9.62
N PHE A 94 5.68 -7.43 9.66
CA PHE A 94 6.38 -6.78 8.56
C PHE A 94 7.49 -5.88 9.09
N PHE A 95 8.50 -5.66 8.26
CA PHE A 95 9.46 -4.59 8.47
C PHE A 95 9.81 -3.92 7.15
N ILE A 96 10.31 -2.70 7.28
CA ILE A 96 10.76 -1.90 6.14
C ILE A 96 12.29 -1.85 6.20
N ARG A 97 12.94 -2.31 5.13
CA ARG A 97 14.36 -2.12 4.90
C ARG A 97 14.54 -0.86 4.06
N SER A 98 15.15 0.17 4.62
CA SER A 98 15.48 1.40 3.88
C SER A 98 16.94 1.38 3.48
N TYR A 99 17.26 1.95 2.32
CA TYR A 99 18.64 2.19 1.93
C TYR A 99 18.94 3.67 2.08
N ILE A 100 20.02 3.98 2.79
CA ILE A 100 20.58 5.34 2.81
C ILE A 100 21.71 5.34 1.79
N ALA A 101 21.59 6.18 0.76
CA ALA A 101 22.69 6.45 -0.14
C ALA A 101 23.63 7.44 0.53
N LEU A 102 24.80 6.97 0.98
CA LEU A 102 25.92 7.84 1.28
C LEU A 102 26.71 8.04 -0.02
N ILE A 103 26.58 9.22 -0.60
CA ILE A 103 27.38 9.62 -1.76
C ILE A 103 28.74 10.05 -1.21
N SER A 104 29.73 9.16 -1.29
CA SER A 104 31.14 9.56 -1.17
C SER A 104 31.74 9.66 -2.57
N SER A 105 32.77 10.50 -2.72
CA SER A 105 33.40 10.86 -4.00
C SER A 105 33.94 9.68 -4.82
N TYR A 106 34.01 8.47 -4.25
CA TYR A 106 34.62 7.30 -4.88
C TYR A 106 33.77 6.02 -4.84
N SER A 107 32.65 5.97 -4.11
CA SER A 107 31.76 4.81 -4.12
C SER A 107 30.41 5.12 -3.47
N SER A 108 29.35 4.50 -4.03
CA SER A 108 28.01 4.50 -3.44
C SER A 108 27.89 3.29 -2.52
N PHE A 109 28.02 3.47 -1.21
CA PHE A 109 27.67 2.42 -0.25
C PHE A 109 26.19 2.53 0.11
N LEU A 110 25.42 1.47 -0.18
CA LEU A 110 24.02 1.34 0.21
C LEU A 110 23.94 0.42 1.43
N SER A 111 24.05 1.00 2.63
CA SER A 111 23.87 0.22 3.87
C SER A 111 22.37 0.03 4.15
N PRO A 112 21.89 -1.23 4.28
CA PRO A 112 20.50 -1.48 4.61
C PRO A 112 20.23 -1.16 6.08
N ILE A 113 19.16 -0.43 6.34
CA ILE A 113 18.66 -0.17 7.69
C ILE A 113 17.28 -0.82 7.81
N ASN A 114 17.22 -1.86 8.64
CA ASN A 114 15.96 -2.52 8.97
C ASN A 114 15.26 -1.76 10.08
N SER A 115 14.00 -1.41 9.86
CA SER A 115 13.13 -0.97 10.95
C SER A 115 12.79 -2.14 11.88
N LYS A 116 12.38 -1.82 13.11
CA LYS A 116 11.86 -2.82 14.05
C LYS A 116 10.67 -3.57 13.41
N PRO A 117 10.61 -4.91 13.52
CA PRO A 117 9.43 -5.67 13.13
C PRO A 117 8.18 -5.12 13.79
N LYS A 118 7.09 -5.07 13.04
CA LYS A 118 5.77 -4.64 13.51
C LYS A 118 4.75 -5.69 13.13
N GLN A 119 3.78 -5.93 13.99
CA GLN A 119 2.66 -6.79 13.63
C GLN A 119 1.77 -6.11 12.57
N LEU A 120 1.41 -6.86 11.54
CA LEU A 120 0.36 -6.47 10.63
C LEU A 120 -0.99 -6.72 11.34
N PRO A 121 -1.91 -5.76 11.35
CA PRO A 121 -3.25 -6.05 11.84
C PRO A 121 -3.88 -7.17 11.01
N VAL A 122 -4.60 -8.08 11.68
CA VAL A 122 -5.54 -8.97 11.01
C VAL A 122 -6.67 -8.10 10.48
N TYR A 123 -6.64 -7.80 9.18
CA TYR A 123 -7.59 -6.90 8.56
C TYR A 123 -8.97 -7.55 8.44
N ASP A 124 -9.99 -6.78 8.79
CA ASP A 124 -11.38 -7.14 8.57
C ASP A 124 -11.81 -6.65 7.18
N PHE A 125 -11.62 -7.52 6.19
CA PHE A 125 -12.09 -7.28 4.82
C PHE A 125 -13.61 -7.35 4.71
N LYS A 126 -14.33 -7.89 5.70
CA LYS A 126 -15.79 -7.96 5.71
C LYS A 126 -16.45 -6.73 6.33
N PHE A 127 -15.67 -5.79 6.86
CA PHE A 127 -16.21 -4.58 7.47
C PHE A 127 -17.07 -3.78 6.49
N GLY A 128 -18.36 -3.61 6.79
CA GLY A 128 -19.29 -2.89 5.90
C GLY A 128 -19.78 -3.71 4.71
N TYR A 129 -19.67 -5.04 4.78
CA TYR A 129 -20.26 -5.96 3.81
C TYR A 129 -21.78 -5.84 3.72
N ARG A 130 -22.29 -6.19 2.54
CA ARG A 130 -23.71 -6.29 2.25
C ARG A 130 -24.05 -7.74 1.92
N ASN A 131 -25.25 -8.17 2.32
CA ASN A 131 -25.72 -9.54 2.09
C ASN A 131 -25.74 -9.91 0.59
N GLU A 132 -26.00 -8.94 -0.29
CA GLU A 132 -25.97 -9.12 -1.76
C GLU A 132 -24.60 -9.55 -2.30
N TRP A 133 -23.54 -9.39 -1.52
CA TRP A 133 -22.18 -9.76 -1.93
C TRP A 133 -21.84 -11.21 -1.66
N ASP A 134 -22.63 -11.93 -0.85
CA ASP A 134 -22.30 -13.31 -0.46
C ASP A 134 -22.29 -14.28 -1.66
N SER A 135 -23.00 -13.94 -2.75
CA SER A 135 -23.00 -14.71 -4.00
C SER A 135 -21.84 -14.35 -4.95
N LYS A 136 -21.03 -13.34 -4.63
CA LYS A 136 -19.92 -12.83 -5.46
C LYS A 136 -18.58 -13.35 -4.98
N THR A 137 -17.62 -13.46 -5.90
CA THR A 137 -16.24 -13.81 -5.57
C THR A 137 -15.58 -12.71 -4.76
N GLN A 138 -15.07 -13.06 -3.58
CA GLN A 138 -14.47 -12.11 -2.65
C GLN A 138 -12.96 -12.03 -2.87
N ARG A 139 -12.47 -10.82 -3.14
CA ARG A 139 -11.05 -10.55 -3.42
C ARG A 139 -10.49 -9.66 -2.31
N HIS A 140 -9.64 -10.23 -1.44
CA HIS A 140 -9.03 -9.49 -0.33
C HIS A 140 -7.67 -8.93 -0.74
N ILE A 141 -7.60 -7.61 -0.92
CA ILE A 141 -6.45 -6.98 -1.56
C ILE A 141 -5.72 -6.04 -0.60
N LEU A 142 -4.42 -6.28 -0.42
CA LEU A 142 -3.50 -5.32 0.16
C LEU A 142 -2.86 -4.49 -0.95
N LEU A 143 -3.41 -3.30 -1.19
CA LEU A 143 -2.92 -2.39 -2.22
C LEU A 143 -1.75 -1.56 -1.71
N ILE A 144 -0.54 -1.88 -2.17
CA ILE A 144 0.68 -1.16 -1.84
C ILE A 144 0.74 0.11 -2.68
N ASN A 145 0.41 1.25 -2.06
CA ASN A 145 0.48 2.55 -2.72
C ASN A 145 0.81 3.69 -1.74
N PRO A 146 1.87 4.49 -2.02
CA PRO A 146 2.81 4.34 -3.13
C PRO A 146 3.65 3.06 -3.04
N ILE A 147 4.08 2.56 -4.20
CA ILE A 147 4.93 1.37 -4.33
C ILE A 147 6.37 1.72 -3.87
N SER A 148 6.98 0.79 -3.15
CA SER A 148 8.39 0.78 -2.74
C SER A 148 9.31 0.36 -3.91
N MET A 149 10.60 0.13 -3.68
CA MET A 149 11.44 -0.51 -4.73
C MET A 149 10.94 -1.93 -5.00
N GLU A 150 10.61 -2.64 -3.94
CA GLU A 150 10.25 -4.04 -3.99
C GLU A 150 9.38 -4.40 -2.79
N THR A 151 8.63 -5.50 -2.93
CA THR A 151 7.94 -6.18 -1.83
C THR A 151 8.47 -7.61 -1.81
N ARG A 152 8.81 -8.11 -0.63
CA ARG A 152 9.34 -9.46 -0.43
C ARG A 152 8.54 -10.20 0.63
N ARG A 153 8.43 -11.52 0.48
CA ARG A 153 8.00 -12.41 1.56
C ARG A 153 9.21 -13.02 2.22
N GLN A 154 9.14 -13.19 3.53
CA GLN A 154 10.09 -13.98 4.28
C GLN A 154 9.35 -15.19 4.86
N PRO A 155 9.55 -16.39 4.30
CA PRO A 155 8.99 -17.62 4.84
C PRO A 155 9.53 -17.95 6.24
N HIS A 156 8.85 -18.84 6.96
CA HIS A 156 9.35 -19.35 8.25
C HIS A 156 10.73 -20.02 8.15
N HIS A 157 10.98 -20.71 7.03
CA HIS A 157 12.24 -21.34 6.70
C HIS A 157 12.70 -20.90 5.32
N GLY A 158 13.91 -20.33 5.22
CA GLY A 158 14.52 -19.92 3.95
C GLY A 158 14.79 -18.42 3.84
N GLY A 159 15.23 -18.02 2.64
CA GLY A 159 15.57 -16.63 2.32
C GLY A 159 14.37 -15.78 1.93
N GLU A 160 14.60 -14.47 1.79
CA GLU A 160 13.59 -13.54 1.27
C GLU A 160 13.29 -13.81 -0.20
N ILE A 161 12.01 -13.87 -0.57
CA ILE A 161 11.55 -14.10 -1.94
C ILE A 161 10.82 -12.85 -2.43
N VAL A 162 11.10 -12.43 -3.65
CA VAL A 162 10.41 -11.30 -4.28
C VAL A 162 8.95 -11.65 -4.54
N ILE A 163 8.05 -10.72 -4.17
CA ILE A 163 6.61 -10.84 -4.42
C ILE A 163 6.23 -10.01 -5.66
N SER A 164 5.50 -10.63 -6.58
CA SER A 164 4.83 -9.97 -7.69
C SER A 164 3.41 -9.52 -7.33
N SER A 165 2.82 -8.63 -8.14
CA SER A 165 1.41 -8.27 -7.94
C SER A 165 0.51 -9.45 -8.31
N GLY A 166 -0.40 -9.83 -7.41
CA GLY A 166 -1.24 -11.03 -7.54
C GLY A 166 -0.85 -12.15 -6.58
N ASP A 167 0.35 -12.13 -6.00
CA ASP A 167 0.77 -13.17 -5.07
C ASP A 167 0.02 -13.06 -3.73
N PHE A 168 -0.20 -14.20 -3.11
CA PHE A 168 -0.84 -14.32 -1.81
C PHE A 168 0.18 -14.28 -0.67
N VAL A 169 -0.11 -13.44 0.33
CA VAL A 169 0.62 -13.39 1.61
C VAL A 169 -0.39 -13.17 2.73
N ASN A 170 -0.32 -14.01 3.77
CA ASN A 170 -1.18 -13.92 4.97
C ASN A 170 -2.69 -13.81 4.63
N GLY A 171 -3.15 -14.59 3.65
CA GLY A 171 -4.56 -14.64 3.23
C GLY A 171 -5.04 -13.42 2.43
N MET A 172 -4.11 -12.60 1.92
CA MET A 172 -4.41 -11.43 1.09
C MET A 172 -3.60 -11.46 -0.20
N GLU A 173 -4.19 -10.91 -1.24
CA GLU A 173 -3.52 -10.66 -2.50
C GLU A 173 -2.76 -9.33 -2.45
N ILE A 174 -1.48 -9.38 -2.80
CA ILE A 174 -0.62 -8.20 -2.81
C ILE A 174 -0.71 -7.53 -4.17
N TYR A 175 -1.16 -6.28 -4.21
CA TYR A 175 -1.34 -5.57 -5.48
C TYR A 175 -0.60 -4.25 -5.53
N SER A 176 -0.11 -3.95 -6.73
CA SER A 176 0.23 -2.60 -7.15
C SER A 176 -0.97 -1.94 -7.85
N LEU A 177 -0.99 -0.61 -7.87
CA LEU A 177 -2.08 0.12 -8.52
C LEU A 177 -2.25 -0.25 -10.02
N PRO A 178 -1.18 -0.34 -10.85
CA PRO A 178 -1.35 -0.73 -12.24
C PRO A 178 -2.03 -2.09 -12.39
N ARG A 179 -1.59 -3.10 -11.62
CA ARG A 179 -2.17 -4.45 -11.69
C ARG A 179 -3.61 -4.47 -11.21
N LEU A 180 -3.96 -3.71 -10.18
CA LEU A 180 -5.34 -3.62 -9.70
C LEU A 180 -6.26 -3.07 -10.78
N LEU A 181 -5.81 -2.03 -11.49
CA LEU A 181 -6.62 -1.42 -12.54
C LEU A 181 -6.79 -2.37 -13.73
N GLU A 182 -5.74 -3.08 -14.14
CA GLU A 182 -5.80 -4.09 -15.19
C GLU A 182 -6.76 -5.23 -14.83
N ASP A 183 -6.66 -5.74 -13.61
CA ASP A 183 -7.52 -6.82 -13.11
C ASP A 183 -8.99 -6.38 -13.06
N MET A 184 -9.25 -5.19 -12.51
CA MET A 184 -10.58 -4.58 -12.52
C MET A 184 -11.08 -4.26 -13.93
N GLU A 185 -10.22 -3.98 -14.91
CA GLU A 185 -10.61 -3.75 -16.30
C GLU A 185 -11.11 -5.03 -16.98
N ASN A 186 -10.57 -6.17 -16.57
CA ASN A 186 -10.90 -7.50 -17.08
C ASN A 186 -11.99 -8.21 -16.27
N ALA A 187 -12.30 -7.72 -15.06
CA ALA A 187 -13.40 -8.22 -14.24
C ALA A 187 -14.73 -8.00 -14.97
N GLN A 188 -15.38 -9.11 -15.33
CA GLN A 188 -16.75 -9.13 -15.85
C GLN A 188 -17.70 -9.05 -14.65
#